data_AF-A0ENH1-F1
#
_entry.id   AF-A0ENH1-F1
#
_cell.length_a   1.000
_cell.length_b   1.000
_cell.length_c   1.000
_cell.angle_alpha   90.00
_cell.angle_beta   90.00
_cell.angle_gamma   90.00
#
_symmetry.space_group_name_H-M   'P 1'
#
loop_
_entity.id
_entity.type
_entity.pdbx_description
1 polymer ?
#
loop_
_entity_poly.entity_id
_entity_poly.type
_entity_poly.pdbx_seq_one_letter_code
_entity_poly.pdbx_strand_id
1 'polypeptide(L)' 'SRIRGSQFRPAMKLAFWFFVVDFFILMWIGSQHPNTPYVEIGQISTAFYFSWFLIIVPLIGISENTLIDVATNKYK' A
#
# COMPACT_ATOMS: atom_id res chain seq x y z
N SER A 1 -5.43 -4.74 -11.19
CA SER A 1 -4.40 -4.77 -12.25
C SER A 1 -4.69 -5.91 -13.19
N ARG A 2 -4.31 -5.80 -14.46
CA ARG A 2 -4.46 -6.90 -15.43
C ARG A 2 -3.32 -7.93 -15.32
N ILE A 3 -2.14 -7.51 -14.87
CA ILE A 3 -1.00 -8.39 -14.59
C ILE A 3 -1.17 -9.05 -13.21
N ARG A 4 -1.02 -10.38 -13.16
CA ARG A 4 -1.01 -11.17 -11.93
C ARG A 4 0.38 -11.15 -11.29
N GLY A 5 0.41 -10.96 -9.97
CA GLY A 5 1.64 -10.92 -9.17
C GLY A 5 2.33 -9.55 -9.14
N SER A 6 3.06 -9.27 -8.05
CA SER A 6 3.82 -8.03 -7.86
C SER A 6 5.22 -8.07 -8.48
N GLN A 7 5.68 -9.23 -8.96
CA GLN A 7 7.03 -9.42 -9.52
C GLN A 7 7.30 -8.52 -10.73
N PHE A 8 6.28 -8.25 -11.54
CA PHE A 8 6.35 -7.39 -12.73
C PHE A 8 5.69 -6.01 -12.50
N ARG A 9 5.47 -5.61 -11.24
CA ARG A 9 4.75 -4.39 -10.86
C ARG A 9 5.60 -3.60 -9.84
N PRO A 10 6.60 -2.82 -10.31
CA PRO A 10 7.59 -2.21 -9.42
C PRO A 10 6.97 -1.23 -8.41
N ALA A 11 5.94 -0.48 -8.80
CA ALA A 11 5.26 0.44 -7.87
C ALA A 11 4.46 -0.33 -6.82
N MET A 12 3.78 -1.41 -7.22
CA MET A 12 3.07 -2.29 -6.28
C MET A 12 4.03 -2.98 -5.29
N LYS A 13 5.21 -3.39 -5.74
CA LYS A 13 6.22 -4.03 -4.88
C LYS A 13 6.75 -3.08 -3.82
N LEU A 14 7.04 -1.82 -4.17
CA LEU A 14 7.48 -0.82 -3.21
C LEU A 14 6.38 -0.50 -2.19
N ALA A 15 5.16 -0.25 -2.66
CA ALA A 15 4.02 0.04 -1.81
C ALA A 15 3.76 -1.11 -0.80
N PHE A 16 3.90 -2.37 -1.24
CA PHE A 16 3.71 -3.53 -0.37
C PHE A 16 4.65 -3.53 0.84
N TRP A 17 5.91 -3.10 0.67
CA TRP A 17 6.83 -3.02 1.80
C TRP A 17 6.45 -1.94 2.81
N PHE A 18 5.86 -0.82 2.37
CA PHE A 18 5.28 0.16 3.30
C PHE A 18 4.14 -0.43 4.11
N PHE A 19 3.27 -1.24 3.49
CA PHE A 19 2.21 -1.95 4.20
C PHE A 19 2.75 -2.97 5.22
N VAL A 20 3.82 -3.69 4.87
CA VAL A 20 4.49 -4.61 5.80
C VAL A 20 5.07 -3.86 7.01
N VAL A 21 5.69 -2.70 6.79
CA VAL A 21 6.20 -1.85 7.88
C VAL A 21 5.06 -1.38 8.79
N ASP A 22 3.95 -0.91 8.23
CA ASP A 22 2.78 -0.50 9.01
C ASP A 22 2.19 -1.64 9.84
N PHE A 23 2.18 -2.87 9.30
CA PHE A 23 1.75 -4.05 10.04
C PHE A 23 2.64 -4.30 11.28
N PHE A 24 3.95 -4.14 11.16
CA PHE A 24 4.86 -4.25 12.31
C PHE A 24 4.67 -3.11 13.32
N ILE A 25 4.36 -1.89 12.85
CA ILE A 25 4.02 -0.75 13.73
C ILE A 25 2.75 -1.04 14.53
N LEU A 26 1.69 -1.53 13.89
CA LEU A 26 0.44 -1.93 14.56
C LEU A 26 0.67 -3.05 15.58
N MET A 27 1.47 -4.07 15.22
CA MET A 27 1.83 -5.15 16.13
C MET A 27 2.56 -4.62 17.37
N TRP A 28 3.51 -3.71 17.18
CA TRP A 28 4.26 -3.11 18.29
C TRP A 28 3.35 -2.25 19.18
N ILE A 29 2.50 -1.41 18.60
CA ILE A 29 1.57 -0.54 19.36
C ILE A 29 0.56 -1.36 20.16
N GLY A 30 0.11 -2.51 19.64
CA GLY A 30 -0.78 -3.42 20.37
C GLY A 30 -0.20 -3.94 21.70
N SER A 31 1.13 -3.87 21.88
CA SER A 31 1.81 -4.23 23.13
C SER A 31 1.98 -3.07 24.12
N GLN A 32 1.72 -1.83 23.68
CA GLN A 32 1.95 -0.62 24.49
C GLN A 32 0.70 -0.23 25.29
N HIS A 33 0.89 0.45 26.43
CA HIS A 33 -0.22 1.05 27.17
C HIS A 33 -0.80 2.23 26.36
N PRO A 34 -2.13 2.45 26.35
CA PRO A 34 -2.78 3.53 25.59
C PRO A 34 -2.54 4.92 26.20
N ASN A 35 -1.29 5.38 26.17
CA ASN A 35 -0.86 6.71 26.54
C ASN A 35 -0.39 7.46 25.29
N THR A 36 -0.55 8.78 25.25
CA THR A 36 0.09 9.62 24.22
C THR A 36 1.61 9.38 24.25
N PRO A 37 2.27 9.11 23.11
CA PRO A 37 1.81 9.26 21.73
C PRO A 37 1.28 7.98 21.04
N TYR A 38 1.16 6.85 21.75
CA TYR A 38 0.85 5.56 21.14
C TYR A 38 -0.57 5.46 20.57
N VAL A 39 -1.52 6.19 21.17
CA VAL A 39 -2.91 6.24 20.71
C VAL A 39 -2.99 6.91 19.33
N GLU A 40 -2.32 8.04 19.16
CA GLU A 40 -2.31 8.81 17.91
C GLU A 40 -1.62 8.02 16.79
N ILE A 41 -0.49 7.36 17.09
CA ILE A 41 0.19 6.51 16.11
C ILE A 41 -0.70 5.31 15.73
N GLY A 42 -1.38 4.68 16.70
CA GLY A 42 -2.30 3.58 16.43
C GLY A 42 -3.47 3.98 15.53
N GLN A 43 -4.02 5.19 15.71
CA GLN A 43 -5.07 5.74 14.85
C GLN A 43 -4.57 5.98 13.41
N ILE A 44 -3.40 6.60 13.26
CA ILE A 44 -2.81 6.88 11.94
C ILE A 44 -2.49 5.58 11.21
N SER A 45 -1.85 4.62 11.88
CA SER A 45 -1.55 3.31 11.29
C SER A 45 -2.81 2.53 10.92
N THR A 46 -3.85 2.55 11.77
CA THR A 46 -5.11 1.89 11.42
C THR A 46 -5.78 2.53 10.22
N ALA A 47 -5.77 3.87 10.13
CA ALA A 47 -6.30 4.59 8.97
C ALA A 47 -5.50 4.25 7.68
N PHE A 48 -4.18 4.15 7.78
CA PHE A 48 -3.32 3.73 6.68
C PHE A 48 -3.62 2.28 6.25
N TYR A 49 -3.76 1.36 7.21
CA TYR A 49 -4.08 -0.04 6.97
C TYR A 49 -5.38 -0.22 6.17
N PHE A 50 -6.45 0.49 6.51
CA PHE A 50 -7.69 0.42 5.73
C PHE A 50 -7.59 1.15 4.38
N SER A 51 -6.92 2.29 4.35
CA SER A 51 -6.68 3.05 3.11
C SER A 51 -5.86 2.25 2.10
N TRP A 52 -4.99 1.35 2.57
CA TRP A 52 -4.25 0.43 1.72
C TRP A 52 -5.17 -0.36 0.78
N PHE A 53 -6.15 -1.07 1.36
CA PHE A 53 -7.05 -1.93 0.59
C PHE A 53 -8.07 -1.13 -0.23
N LEU A 54 -8.61 -0.05 0.33
CA LEU A 54 -9.70 0.71 -0.28
C LEU A 54 -9.21 1.69 -1.35
N ILE A 55 -8.01 2.26 -1.18
CA ILE A 55 -7.55 3.39 -1.99
C ILE A 55 -6.23 3.06 -2.69
N ILE A 56 -5.18 2.67 -1.95
CA ILE A 56 -3.83 2.53 -2.51
C ILE A 56 -3.76 1.40 -3.55
N VAL A 57 -4.28 0.22 -3.21
CA VAL A 57 -4.30 -0.94 -4.11
C VAL A 57 -5.00 -0.66 -5.44
N PRO A 58 -6.25 -0.12 -5.49
CA PRO A 58 -6.89 0.22 -6.76
C PRO A 58 -6.16 1.34 -7.50
N LEU A 59 -5.69 2.39 -6.82
CA LEU A 59 -4.96 3.50 -7.46
C LEU A 59 -3.70 3.03 -8.18
N ILE A 60 -2.84 2.26 -7.51
CA ILE A 60 -1.63 1.69 -8.13
C ILE A 60 -2.00 0.73 -9.26
N GLY A 61 -3.09 -0.03 -9.06
CA GLY A 61 -3.62 -0.92 -10.08
C GLY A 61 -4.04 -0.20 -11.36
N ILE A 62 -4.61 0.99 -11.26
CA ILE A 62 -5.01 1.81 -12.41
C ILE A 62 -3.79 2.46 -13.04
N SER A 63 -2.92 3.11 -12.25
CA SER A 63 -1.76 3.84 -12.76
C SER A 63 -0.79 2.95 -13.53
N GLU A 64 -0.44 1.77 -13.00
CA GLU A 64 0.44 0.83 -13.71
C GLU A 64 -0.20 0.29 -14.99
N ASN A 65 -1.50 0.00 -14.97
CA ASN A 65 -2.23 -0.43 -16.18
C ASN A 65 -2.21 0.66 -17.26
N THR A 66 -2.44 1.92 -16.87
CA THR A 66 -2.41 3.06 -17.80
C THR A 66 -1.02 3.28 -18.39
N LEU A 67 0.04 3.18 -17.57
CA LEU A 67 1.43 3.29 -18.05
C LEU A 67 1.76 2.20 -19.07
N ILE A 68 1.31 0.97 -18.83
CA ILE A 68 1.50 -0.15 -19.76
C ILE A 68 0.71 0.06 -21.05
N ASP A 69 -0.53 0.56 -20.97
CA ASP A 69 -1.35 0.84 -22.15
C ASP A 69 -0.73 1.94 -23.02
N VAL A 70 -0.20 3.00 -22.40
CA VAL A 70 0.52 4.07 -23.11
C VAL A 70 1.79 3.54 -23.77
N ALA A 71 2.57 2.74 -23.05
CA ALA A 71 3.79 2.15 -23.59
C ALA A 71 3.51 1.20 -24.77
N THR A 72 2.44 0.40 -24.71
CA THR A 72 2.08 -0.55 -25.77
C THR A 72 1.39 0.10 -26.96
N ASN A 73 0.56 1.14 -26.77
CA ASN A 73 -0.04 1.89 -27.88
C ASN A 73 1.00 2.59 -28.76
N LYS A 74 2.18 2.93 -28.21
CA LYS A 74 3.25 3.59 -28.97
C LYS A 74 3.85 2.71 -30.09
N TYR A 75 3.65 1.38 -30.00
CA TYR A 75 4.20 0.40 -30.95
C TYR A 75 3.13 -0.30 -31.80
N LYS A 76 1.86 0.12 -31.67
CA LYS A 76 0.79 -0.18 -32.63
C LYS A 76 0.69 0.95 -33.64
#